data_AF-A0AB40CXR4-F1
#
_entry.id   AF-A0AB40CXR4-F1
#
_cell.length_a   1.000
_cell.length_b   1.000
_cell.length_c   1.000
_cell.angle_alpha   90.00
_cell.angle_beta   90.00
_cell.angle_gamma   90.00
#
_symmetry.space_group_name_H-M   'P 1'
#
loop_
_entity.id
_entity.type
_entity.pdbx_description
1 polymer ?
#
loop_
_entity_poly.entity_id
_entity_poly.type
_entity_poly.pdbx_seq_one_letter_code
_entity_poly.pdbx_strand_id
1 'polypeptide(L)'
;SSTTTSITTTSSKDPQSIAAKNRRERISERLKILQDLVPNGNKVDLVTMLDKAISYVKFLQLQVKVLATDEFWPTEGGKAPEIGQVKEAIDAILSSSQKEKDSYKSN
;
A
#
# COMPACT_ATOMS: atom_id res chain seq x y z
N SER A 1 -18.73 -45.81 -24.52
CA SER A 1 -18.44 -46.23 -23.16
C SER A 1 -17.10 -45.67 -22.71
N SER A 2 -17.16 -44.81 -21.68
CA SER A 2 -16.15 -44.47 -20.66
C SER A 2 -14.70 -44.18 -21.06
N THR A 3 -14.35 -42.89 -21.17
CA THR A 3 -12.98 -42.40 -20.97
C THR A 3 -12.74 -42.24 -19.46
N THR A 4 -11.93 -43.13 -18.88
CA THR A 4 -11.54 -43.09 -17.48
C THR A 4 -10.61 -41.90 -17.23
N THR A 5 -11.09 -40.88 -16.51
CA THR A 5 -10.27 -39.81 -15.93
C THR A 5 -9.44 -40.40 -14.80
N SER A 6 -8.17 -40.70 -15.06
CA SER A 6 -7.19 -41.04 -14.03
C SER A 6 -6.91 -39.81 -13.17
N ILE A 7 -7.63 -39.66 -12.05
CA ILE A 7 -7.26 -38.76 -10.97
C ILE A 7 -6.05 -39.39 -10.27
N THR A 8 -4.85 -39.06 -10.74
CA THR A 8 -3.59 -39.53 -10.14
C THR A 8 -3.26 -38.66 -8.93
N THR A 9 -3.69 -39.11 -7.76
CA THR A 9 -3.21 -38.66 -6.45
C THR A 9 -1.73 -39.01 -6.28
N THR A 10 -0.79 -38.22 -6.81
CA THR A 10 0.65 -38.51 -6.62
C THR A 10 1.53 -37.31 -6.26
N SER A 11 1.99 -37.37 -5.01
CA SER A 11 3.29 -36.92 -4.51
C SER A 11 3.51 -35.43 -4.26
N SER A 12 3.71 -35.13 -2.98
CA SER A 12 4.32 -33.92 -2.41
C SER A 12 5.79 -33.68 -2.84
N LYS A 13 6.31 -34.40 -3.85
CA LYS A 13 7.70 -34.35 -4.33
C LYS A 13 7.82 -34.02 -5.82
N ASP A 14 6.71 -33.86 -6.54
CA ASP A 14 6.74 -33.39 -7.92
C ASP A 14 7.34 -31.97 -7.99
N PRO A 15 8.29 -31.69 -8.90
CA PRO A 15 8.94 -30.37 -9.01
C PRO A 15 7.96 -29.20 -9.16
N GLN A 16 6.83 -29.39 -9.86
CA GLN A 16 5.81 -28.37 -10.02
C GLN A 16 5.05 -28.12 -8.70
N SER A 17 4.75 -29.18 -7.95
CA SER A 17 4.19 -29.09 -6.59
C SER A 17 5.11 -28.34 -5.62
N ILE A 18 6.43 -28.64 -5.65
CA ILE A 18 7.44 -27.94 -4.85
C ILE A 18 7.53 -26.46 -5.25
N ALA A 19 7.57 -26.16 -6.55
CA ALA A 19 7.59 -24.78 -7.05
C ALA A 19 6.34 -23.99 -6.60
N ALA A 20 5.15 -24.61 -6.66
CA ALA A 20 3.91 -24.01 -6.20
C ALA A 20 3.93 -23.74 -4.68
N LYS A 21 4.46 -24.68 -3.89
CA LYS A 21 4.64 -24.53 -2.44
C LYS A 21 5.57 -23.35 -2.12
N ASN A 22 6.75 -23.31 -2.73
CA ASN A 22 7.72 -22.23 -2.51
C ASN A 22 7.15 -20.85 -2.91
N ARG A 23 6.36 -20.78 -3.99
CA ARG A 23 5.65 -19.55 -4.37
C ARG A 23 4.67 -19.12 -3.28
N ARG A 24 3.87 -20.05 -2.76
CA ARG A 24 2.91 -19.76 -1.70
C ARG A 24 3.59 -19.28 -0.42
N GLU A 25 4.68 -19.92 -0.01
CA GLU A 25 5.46 -19.52 1.17
C GLU A 25 6.01 -18.10 1.03
N ARG A 26 6.61 -17.76 -0.11
CA ARG A 26 7.10 -16.40 -0.39
C ARG A 26 5.98 -15.35 -0.36
N ILE A 27 4.78 -15.71 -0.84
CA ILE A 27 3.61 -14.81 -0.76
C ILE A 27 3.17 -14.62 0.69
N SER A 28 3.04 -15.71 1.45
CA SER A 28 2.64 -15.65 2.87
C SER A 28 3.62 -14.84 3.72
N GLU A 29 4.92 -14.96 3.47
CA GLU A 29 5.94 -14.15 4.16
C GLU A 29 5.77 -12.66 3.86
N ARG A 30 5.60 -12.29 2.59
CA ARG A 30 5.35 -10.89 2.19
C ARG A 30 4.05 -10.34 2.77
N LEU A 31 3.00 -11.16 2.84
CA LEU A 31 1.74 -10.77 3.46
C LEU A 31 1.89 -10.52 4.96
N LYS A 32 2.68 -11.35 5.65
CA LYS A 32 2.97 -11.16 7.08
C LYS A 32 3.73 -9.84 7.33
N ILE A 33 4.76 -9.57 6.53
CA ILE A 33 5.47 -8.28 6.62
C ILE A 33 4.51 -7.12 6.38
N LEU A 34 3.62 -7.23 5.38
CA LEU A 34 2.64 -6.19 5.10
C LEU A 34 1.66 -5.98 6.28
N GLN A 35 1.24 -7.03 6.97
CA GLN A 35 0.38 -6.92 8.17
C GLN A 35 1.02 -6.08 9.28
N ASP A 36 2.32 -6.23 9.48
CA ASP A 36 3.06 -5.51 10.52
C ASP A 36 3.31 -4.04 10.16
N LEU A 37 3.39 -3.72 8.86
CA LEU A 37 3.60 -2.36 8.36
C LEU A 37 2.31 -1.54 8.26
N VAL A 38 1.17 -2.20 8.04
CA VAL A 38 -0.12 -1.51 7.87
C VAL A 38 -0.77 -1.28 9.25
N PRO A 39 -1.22 -0.06 9.57
CA PRO A 39 -1.94 0.21 10.81
C PRO A 39 -3.17 -0.70 10.97
N ASN A 40 -3.20 -1.47 12.06
CA ASN A 40 -4.21 -2.50 12.33
C ASN A 40 -4.32 -3.59 11.24
N GLY A 41 -3.26 -3.84 10.45
CA GLY A 41 -3.26 -4.83 9.37
C GLY A 41 -3.50 -6.26 9.84
N ASN A 42 -3.04 -6.60 11.06
CA ASN A 42 -3.26 -7.91 11.68
C ASN A 42 -4.67 -8.13 12.26
N LYS A 43 -5.54 -7.11 12.26
CA LYS A 43 -6.91 -7.17 12.82
C LYS A 43 -8.00 -7.20 11.76
N VAL A 44 -7.64 -7.21 10.48
CA VAL A 44 -8.59 -7.14 9.35
C VAL A 44 -8.35 -8.27 8.37
N ASP A 45 -9.34 -8.53 7.52
CA ASP A 45 -9.19 -9.52 6.44
C ASP A 45 -8.18 -9.06 5.37
N LEU A 46 -7.76 -9.99 4.52
CA LEU A 46 -6.73 -9.76 3.50
C LEU A 46 -7.12 -8.66 2.51
N VAL A 47 -8.38 -8.62 2.06
CA VAL A 47 -8.83 -7.64 1.06
C VAL A 47 -8.80 -6.24 1.68
N THR A 48 -9.38 -6.11 2.87
CA THR A 48 -9.37 -4.88 3.65
C THR A 48 -7.94 -4.42 3.99
N MET A 49 -7.01 -5.34 4.29
CA MET A 49 -5.60 -5.02 4.53
C MET A 49 -4.93 -4.43 3.30
N LEU A 50 -5.18 -4.99 2.11
CA LEU A 50 -4.59 -4.50 0.86
C LEU A 50 -5.11 -3.10 0.52
N ASP A 51 -6.40 -2.84 0.71
CA ASP A 51 -6.97 -1.50 0.51
C ASP A 51 -6.42 -0.48 1.52
N LYS A 52 -6.27 -0.88 2.79
CA LYS A 52 -5.64 -0.07 3.82
C LYS A 52 -4.16 0.19 3.52
N ALA A 53 -3.44 -0.77 2.96
CA ALA A 53 -2.04 -0.59 2.56
C ALA A 53 -1.90 0.51 1.52
N ILE A 54 -2.74 0.49 0.48
CA ILE A 54 -2.76 1.53 -0.56
C ILE A 54 -3.04 2.90 0.06
N SER A 55 -4.04 2.96 0.95
CA SER A 55 -4.40 4.19 1.64
C SER A 55 -3.26 4.71 2.54
N TYR A 56 -2.57 3.80 3.24
CA TYR A 56 -1.46 4.15 4.12
C TYR A 56 -0.25 4.66 3.34
N VAL A 57 0.07 4.08 2.18
CA VAL A 57 1.14 4.59 1.30
C VAL A 57 0.81 6.01 0.81
N LYS A 58 -0.43 6.28 0.40
CA LYS A 58 -0.86 7.64 0.02
C LYS A 58 -0.72 8.62 1.18
N PHE A 59 -1.09 8.20 2.38
CA PHE A 59 -0.96 9.00 3.59
C PHE A 59 0.52 9.30 3.93
N LEU A 60 1.41 8.32 3.83
CA LEU A 60 2.85 8.52 4.02
C LEU A 60 3.44 9.47 2.97
N GLN A 61 3.05 9.32 1.70
CA GLN A 61 3.45 10.25 0.64
C GLN A 61 3.01 11.69 0.93
N LEU A 62 1.80 11.88 1.47
CA LEU A 62 1.32 13.19 1.88
C LEU A 62 2.15 13.75 3.04
N GLN A 63 2.45 12.95 4.05
CA GLN A 63 3.32 13.38 5.16
C GLN A 63 4.68 13.85 4.67
N VAL A 64 5.32 13.11 3.75
CA VAL A 64 6.61 13.51 3.18
C VAL A 64 6.49 14.84 2.42
N LYS A 65 5.42 15.04 1.63
CA LYS A 65 5.19 16.31 0.93
C LYS A 65 5.05 17.48 1.90
N VAL A 66 4.24 17.32 2.95
CA VAL A 66 4.07 18.35 4.00
C VAL A 66 5.38 18.61 4.74
N LEU A 67 6.17 17.57 5.02
CA LEU A 67 7.45 17.74 5.68
C LEU A 67 8.50 18.44 4.80
N ALA A 68 8.43 18.23 3.49
CA ALA A 68 9.35 18.82 2.52
C ALA A 68 8.96 20.24 2.06
N THR A 69 7.74 20.71 2.36
CA THR A 69 7.37 22.10 2.10
C THR A 69 8.04 23.01 3.12
N ASP A 70 9.15 23.63 2.70
CA ASP A 70 9.98 24.57 3.48
C ASP A 70 9.19 25.76 4.04
N GLU A 71 8.08 26.11 3.39
CA GLU A 71 7.16 27.18 3.81
C GLU A 71 6.34 26.85 5.07
N PHE A 72 6.17 25.56 5.38
CA PHE A 72 5.27 25.12 6.42
C PHE A 72 5.94 25.02 7.79
N TRP A 73 7.25 24.81 7.84
CA TRP A 73 7.97 24.76 9.12
C TRP A 73 8.63 26.08 9.43
N PRO A 74 8.37 26.68 10.60
CA PRO A 74 9.08 27.86 11.02
C PRO A 74 10.55 27.49 11.19
N THR A 75 11.43 28.19 10.48
CA THR A 75 12.87 28.16 10.78
C THR A 75 13.13 28.77 12.17
N GLU A 76 14.27 28.41 12.76
CA GLU A 76 14.53 28.50 14.20
C GLU A 76 14.08 29.82 14.85
N GLY A 77 13.17 29.73 15.83
CA GLY A 77 12.62 30.87 16.58
C GLY A 77 11.23 31.35 16.15
N GLY A 78 10.64 30.79 15.08
CA GLY A 78 9.28 31.10 14.64
C GLY A 78 8.18 30.41 15.46
N LYS A 79 7.00 31.03 15.58
CA LYS A 79 5.80 30.39 16.16
C LYS A 79 5.36 29.22 15.27
N ALA A 80 5.11 28.07 15.88
CA ALA A 80 4.56 26.91 15.18
C ALA A 80 3.25 27.26 14.46
N PRO A 81 2.96 26.66 13.29
CA PRO A 81 1.72 26.91 12.56
C PRO A 81 0.52 26.41 13.37
N GLU A 82 -0.57 27.17 13.34
CA GLU A 82 -1.84 26.78 13.95
C GLU A 82 -2.49 25.63 13.16
N ILE A 83 -3.25 24.76 13.84
CA ILE A 83 -3.94 23.60 13.24
C ILE A 83 -4.78 23.97 12.00
N GLY A 84 -5.39 25.16 11.99
CA GLY A 84 -6.14 25.65 10.82
C GLY A 84 -5.26 25.87 9.59
N GLN A 85 -4.06 26.42 9.78
CA GLN A 85 -3.10 26.68 8.70
C GLN A 85 -2.52 25.37 8.15
N VAL A 86 -2.29 24.39 9.03
CA VAL A 86 -1.90 23.03 8.65
C VAL A 86 -2.92 22.40 7.72
N LYS A 87 -4.20 22.53 8.04
CA LYS A 87 -5.29 21.97 7.23
C LYS A 87 -5.33 22.60 5.83
N GLU A 88 -5.21 23.92 5.73
CA GLU A 88 -5.22 24.62 4.45
C GLU A 88 -4.03 24.24 3.56
N ALA A 89 -2.82 24.14 4.14
CA ALA A 89 -1.64 23.70 3.41
C ALA A 89 -1.80 22.26 2.87
N ILE A 90 -2.36 21.35 3.68
CA ILE A 90 -2.67 19.98 3.25
C ILE A 90 -3.68 19.98 2.08
N ASP A 91 -4.76 20.77 2.18
CA ASP A 91 -5.79 20.88 1.15
C ASP A 91 -5.21 21.43 -0.18
N ALA A 92 -4.29 22.41 -0.10
CA ALA A 92 -3.59 22.96 -1.25
C ALA A 92 -2.66 21.93 -1.94
N ILE A 93 -1.91 21.15 -1.15
CA ILE A 93 -1.03 20.07 -1.66
C ILE A 93 -1.84 18.94 -2.33
N LEU A 94 -2.99 18.60 -1.76
CA LEU A 94 -3.88 17.59 -2.33
C LEU A 94 -4.50 18.09 -3.65
N SER A 95 -4.91 19.35 -3.70
CA SER A 95 -5.50 19.97 -4.90
C SER A 95 -4.47 20.13 -6.04
N SER A 96 -3.22 20.47 -5.74
CA SER A 96 -2.16 20.57 -6.76
C SER A 96 -1.83 19.21 -7.39
N SER A 97 -1.90 18.13 -6.61
CA SER A 97 -1.61 16.76 -7.07
C SER A 97 -2.67 16.18 -8.01
N GLN A 98 -3.91 16.68 -8.00
CA GLN A 98 -4.97 16.22 -8.92
C GLN A 98 -4.82 16.84 -10.32
N LYS A 99 -4.44 18.12 -10.40
CA LYS A 99 -4.24 18.81 -11.69
C LYS A 99 -3.19 18.14 -12.58
N GLU A 100 -2.12 17.59 -12.02
CA GLU A 100 -1.13 16.86 -12.83
C GLU A 100 -1.68 15.55 -13.39
N LYS A 101 -2.47 14.78 -12.63
CA LYS A 101 -2.98 13.48 -13.10
C LYS A 101 -4.02 13.60 -14.20
N ASP A 102 -4.87 14.63 -14.14
CA ASP A 102 -5.87 14.90 -15.17
C ASP A 102 -5.22 15.33 -16.50
N SER A 103 -4.03 15.95 -16.44
CA SER A 103 -3.25 16.34 -17.62
C SER A 103 -2.73 15.14 -18.44
N TYR A 104 -2.54 13.96 -17.83
CA TYR A 104 -2.06 12.77 -18.55
C TYR A 104 -3.18 11.95 -19.21
N LYS A 105 -4.45 12.25 -18.92
CA LYS A 105 -5.61 11.53 -19.45
C LYS A 105 -6.30 12.24 -20.61
N SER A 106 -5.77 13.40 -21.03
CA SER A 106 -6.38 14.28 -22.04
C SER A 106 -5.66 14.30 -23.40
N ASN A 107 -4.89 13.25 -23.74
CA ASN A 107 -4.31 13.04 -25.07
C ASN A 107 -4.72 11.68 -25.66
#